data_AF-T0IE76-F1
#
_entry.id   AF-T0IE76-F1
#
_cell.length_a   1.000
_cell.length_b   1.000
_cell.length_c   1.000
_cell.angle_alpha   90.00
_cell.angle_beta   90.00
_cell.angle_gamma   90.00
#
_symmetry.space_group_name_H-M   'P 1'
#
loop_
_entity.id
_entity.type
_entity.pdbx_description
1 polymer ?
#
loop_
_entity_poly.entity_id
_entity_poly.type
_entity_poly.pdbx_seq_one_letter_code
_entity_poly.pdbx_strand_id
1 'polypeptide(L)'
;MIEISGFAQGIDHARSMGENFAANAKAAAEQMLESGQEVQAQIASQVASQRDRLLVCLDGLAKADDPASASRVGASYISESMHAYGENMAQWSELVLRSVRRGFGDAGKASQGPVAAE
;
A
#
# COMPACT_ATOMS: atom_id res chain seq x y z
N MET A 1 9.15 34.22 -44.99
CA MET A 1 9.63 32.86 -44.76
C MET A 1 9.32 32.57 -43.31
N ILE A 2 8.19 31.89 -43.05
CA ILE A 2 7.69 31.65 -41.69
C ILE A 2 8.53 30.51 -41.08
N GLU A 3 8.83 30.63 -39.80
CA GLU A 3 9.65 29.74 -38.97
C GLU A 3 9.08 28.31 -38.87
N ILE A 4 9.21 27.53 -39.94
CA ILE A 4 8.76 26.12 -40.00
C ILE A 4 9.61 25.23 -39.07
N SER A 5 10.86 25.62 -38.79
CA SER A 5 11.77 24.92 -37.89
C SER A 5 11.33 24.93 -36.43
N GLY A 6 10.83 26.07 -35.93
CA GLY A 6 10.32 26.19 -34.55
C GLY A 6 9.02 25.41 -34.32
N PHE A 7 8.17 25.30 -35.34
CA PHE A 7 6.94 24.51 -35.29
C PHE A 7 7.21 22.99 -35.26
N ALA A 8 8.16 22.51 -36.07
CA ALA A 8 8.57 21.10 -36.05
C ALA A 8 9.21 20.71 -34.71
N GLN A 9 10.08 21.56 -34.16
CA GLN A 9 10.64 21.38 -32.81
C GLN A 9 9.56 21.36 -31.73
N GLY A 10 8.54 22.22 -31.83
CA GLY A 10 7.41 22.24 -30.92
C GLY A 10 6.57 20.95 -30.98
N ILE A 11 6.35 20.41 -32.18
CA ILE A 11 5.64 19.13 -32.37
C ILE A 11 6.44 17.95 -31.80
N ASP A 12 7.74 17.91 -32.05
CA ASP A 12 8.59 16.83 -31.52
C ASP A 12 8.72 16.90 -29.99
N HIS A 13 8.78 18.11 -29.43
CA HIS A 13 8.73 18.32 -27.99
C HIS A 13 7.39 17.88 -27.39
N ALA A 14 6.26 18.25 -28.02
CA ALA A 14 4.94 17.83 -27.58
C ALA A 14 4.75 16.30 -27.68
N ARG A 15 5.29 15.66 -28.73
CA ARG A 15 5.30 14.20 -28.87
C ARG A 15 6.09 13.53 -27.75
N SER A 16 7.31 14.01 -27.50
CA SER A 16 8.17 13.53 -26.41
C SER A 16 7.51 13.71 -25.04
N MET A 17 6.85 14.84 -24.78
CA MET A 17 6.08 15.05 -23.56
C MET A 17 4.91 14.07 -23.43
N GLY A 18 4.18 13.81 -24.52
CA GLY A 18 3.08 12.83 -24.55
C GLY A 18 3.55 11.41 -24.29
N GLU A 19 4.68 11.00 -24.87
CA GLU A 19 5.30 9.69 -24.66
C GLU A 19 5.76 9.52 -23.20
N ASN A 20 6.40 10.55 -22.62
CA ASN A 20 6.78 10.56 -21.21
C ASN A 20 5.57 10.50 -20.26
N PHE A 21 4.49 11.22 -20.59
CA PHE A 21 3.26 11.17 -19.82
C PHE A 21 2.62 9.77 -19.84
N ALA A 22 2.54 9.14 -21.01
CA ALA A 22 2.01 7.79 -21.14
C ALA A 22 2.86 6.75 -20.38
N ALA A 23 4.19 6.86 -20.43
CA ALA A 23 5.10 6.02 -19.67
C ALA A 23 4.91 6.18 -18.15
N ASN A 24 4.80 7.41 -17.67
CA ASN A 24 4.55 7.71 -16.25
C ASN A 24 3.17 7.20 -15.80
N ALA A 25 2.13 7.37 -16.62
CA ALA A 25 0.79 6.88 -16.32
C ALA A 25 0.76 5.34 -16.23
N LYS A 26 1.48 4.64 -17.11
CA LYS A 26 1.63 3.19 -17.06
C LYS A 26 2.36 2.73 -15.80
N ALA A 27 3.49 3.35 -15.47
CA ALA A 27 4.26 3.03 -14.26
C ALA A 27 3.42 3.27 -12.99
N ALA A 28 2.66 4.37 -12.93
CA ALA A 28 1.74 4.64 -11.84
C ALA A 28 0.63 3.59 -11.73
N ALA A 29 0.05 3.16 -12.86
CA ALA A 29 -0.98 2.12 -12.88
C ALA A 29 -0.44 0.75 -12.40
N GLU A 30 0.77 0.37 -12.81
CA GLU A 30 1.43 -0.85 -12.35
C GLU A 30 1.70 -0.81 -10.83
N GLN A 31 2.21 0.32 -10.33
CA GLN A 31 2.41 0.52 -8.88
C GLN A 31 1.10 0.47 -8.08
N MET A 32 0.00 1.02 -8.62
CA MET A 32 -1.32 0.96 -7.99
C MET A 32 -1.82 -0.49 -7.89
N LEU A 33 -1.62 -1.29 -8.94
CA LEU A 33 -2.00 -2.70 -8.95
C LEU A 33 -1.21 -3.50 -7.90
N GLU A 34 0.11 -3.33 -7.87
CA GLU A 34 0.99 -4.00 -6.89
C GLU A 34 0.61 -3.63 -5.45
N SER A 35 0.40 -2.33 -5.19
CA SER A 35 0.00 -1.84 -3.87
C SER A 35 -1.37 -2.40 -3.48
N GLY A 36 -2.31 -2.48 -4.43
CA GLY A 36 -3.63 -3.08 -4.21
C GLY A 36 -3.55 -4.57 -3.86
N GLN A 37 -2.67 -5.32 -4.52
CA GLN A 37 -2.44 -6.74 -4.21
C GLN A 37 -1.80 -6.94 -2.83
N GLU A 38 -0.83 -6.10 -2.45
CA GLU A 38 -0.21 -6.14 -1.11
C GLU A 38 -1.25 -5.85 -0.02
N VAL A 39 -2.09 -4.83 -0.21
CA VAL A 39 -3.21 -4.49 0.70
C VAL A 39 -4.18 -5.66 0.83
N GLN A 40 -4.59 -6.26 -0.29
CA GLN A 40 -5.53 -7.38 -0.28
C GLN A 40 -4.96 -8.59 0.47
N ALA A 41 -3.68 -8.92 0.23
CA ALA A 41 -3.01 -10.01 0.92
C ALA A 41 -2.93 -9.78 2.44
N GLN A 42 -2.61 -8.55 2.85
CA GLN A 42 -2.58 -8.19 4.28
C GLN A 42 -3.97 -8.30 4.93
N ILE A 43 -5.03 -7.79 4.29
CA ILE A 43 -6.40 -7.92 4.79
C ILE A 43 -6.79 -9.40 4.94
N ALA A 44 -6.55 -10.21 3.91
CA ALA A 44 -6.88 -11.63 3.95
C ALA A 44 -6.16 -12.36 5.09
N SER A 45 -4.86 -12.06 5.28
CA SER A 45 -4.06 -12.61 6.38
C SER A 45 -4.58 -12.19 7.76
N GLN A 46 -4.93 -10.92 7.93
CA GLN A 46 -5.44 -10.39 9.20
C GLN A 46 -6.82 -10.99 9.54
N VAL A 47 -7.71 -11.11 8.55
CA VAL A 47 -9.02 -11.73 8.72
C VAL A 47 -8.89 -13.22 9.07
N ALA A 48 -8.02 -13.96 8.38
CA ALA A 48 -7.76 -15.36 8.69
C ALA A 48 -7.23 -15.53 10.14
N SER A 49 -6.23 -14.74 10.52
CA SER A 49 -5.67 -14.75 11.87
C SER A 49 -6.71 -14.41 12.95
N GLN A 50 -7.57 -13.43 12.70
CA GLN A 50 -8.65 -13.07 13.64
C GLN A 50 -9.69 -14.18 13.76
N ARG A 51 -10.06 -14.81 12.64
CA ARG A 51 -10.95 -15.98 12.64
C ARG A 51 -10.35 -17.10 13.48
N ASP A 52 -9.07 -17.41 13.30
CA ASP A 52 -8.41 -18.50 14.02
C ASP A 52 -8.38 -18.24 15.53
N ARG A 53 -8.04 -17.02 15.95
CA ARG A 53 -8.12 -16.61 17.37
C ARG A 53 -9.53 -16.76 17.94
N LEU A 54 -10.55 -16.37 17.18
CA LEU A 54 -11.93 -16.51 17.62
C LEU A 54 -12.32 -17.99 17.77
N LEU A 55 -11.93 -18.85 16.83
CA LEU A 55 -12.19 -20.28 16.92
C LEU A 55 -11.53 -20.91 18.15
N VAL A 56 -10.29 -20.54 18.46
CA VAL A 56 -9.58 -20.98 19.68
C VAL A 56 -10.32 -20.50 20.94
N CYS A 57 -10.77 -19.24 20.97
CA CYS A 57 -11.56 -18.71 22.07
C CYS A 57 -12.86 -19.49 22.28
N LEU A 58 -13.62 -19.73 21.21
CA LEU A 58 -14.88 -20.46 21.27
C LEU A 58 -14.69 -21.91 21.71
N ASP A 59 -13.64 -22.58 21.22
CA ASP A 59 -13.28 -23.94 21.66
C ASP A 59 -12.88 -23.96 23.15
N GLY A 60 -12.10 -22.98 23.60
CA GLY A 60 -11.75 -22.83 25.02
C GLY A 60 -12.96 -22.57 25.90
N LEU A 61 -13.92 -21.74 25.44
CA LEU A 61 -15.17 -21.47 26.14
C LEU A 61 -16.06 -22.72 26.20
N ALA A 62 -16.12 -23.52 25.14
CA ALA A 62 -16.89 -24.77 25.11
C ALA A 62 -16.33 -25.83 26.07
N LYS A 63 -15.02 -25.78 26.35
CA LYS A 63 -14.32 -26.67 27.29
C LYS A 63 -14.26 -26.15 28.72
N ALA A 64 -14.70 -24.91 28.96
CA ALA A 64 -14.69 -24.33 30.28
C ALA A 64 -15.73 -25.02 31.18
N ASP A 65 -15.25 -25.57 32.29
CA ASP A 65 -15.99 -26.29 33.31
C ASP A 65 -16.55 -25.36 34.40
N ASP A 66 -15.96 -24.17 34.55
CA ASP A 66 -16.38 -23.17 35.52
C ASP A 66 -16.29 -21.72 34.97
N PRO A 67 -17.01 -20.76 35.60
CA PRO A 67 -17.02 -19.36 35.16
C PRO A 67 -15.66 -18.66 35.19
N ALA A 68 -14.76 -19.02 36.12
CA ALA A 68 -13.42 -18.44 36.18
C ALA A 68 -12.53 -18.96 35.03
N SER A 69 -12.68 -20.23 34.66
CA SER A 69 -12.05 -20.82 33.48
C SER A 69 -12.49 -20.11 32.19
N ALA A 70 -13.80 -19.92 32.00
CA ALA A 70 -14.33 -19.17 30.86
C ALA A 70 -13.84 -17.71 30.82
N SER A 71 -13.77 -17.05 31.98
CA SER A 71 -13.25 -15.69 32.09
C SER A 71 -11.78 -15.59 31.67
N ARG A 72 -10.93 -16.57 32.03
CA ARG A 72 -9.53 -16.63 31.60
C ARG A 72 -9.39 -16.79 30.08
N VAL A 73 -10.21 -17.64 29.47
CA VAL A 73 -10.22 -17.81 28.00
C VAL A 73 -10.59 -16.50 27.31
N GLY A 74 -11.66 -15.84 27.77
CA GLY A 74 -12.07 -14.54 27.24
C GLY A 74 -11.01 -13.45 27.42
N ALA A 75 -10.36 -13.39 28.57
CA ALA A 75 -9.28 -12.45 28.84
C ALA A 75 -8.06 -12.68 27.93
N SER A 76 -7.67 -13.94 27.68
CA SER A 76 -6.58 -14.28 26.75
C SER A 76 -6.91 -13.81 25.34
N TYR A 77 -8.12 -14.12 24.86
CA TYR A 77 -8.57 -13.70 23.53
C TYR A 77 -8.55 -12.17 23.36
N ILE A 78 -9.01 -11.42 24.36
CA ILE A 78 -8.98 -9.95 24.32
C ILE A 78 -7.54 -9.45 24.27
N SER A 79 -6.67 -9.97 25.14
CA SER A 79 -5.26 -9.57 25.21
C SER A 79 -4.54 -9.81 23.87
N GLU A 80 -4.66 -11.02 23.31
CA GLU A 80 -4.05 -11.40 22.04
C GLU A 80 -4.62 -10.57 20.87
N SER A 81 -5.93 -10.29 20.89
CA SER A 81 -6.56 -9.44 19.87
C SER A 81 -6.07 -8.00 19.92
N MET A 82 -5.86 -7.44 21.13
CA MET A 82 -5.31 -6.09 21.30
C MET A 82 -3.86 -6.01 20.87
N HIS A 83 -3.05 -7.03 21.16
CA HIS A 83 -1.68 -7.11 20.67
C HIS A 83 -1.63 -7.13 19.14
N ALA A 84 -2.40 -8.02 18.52
CA ALA A 84 -2.49 -8.13 17.07
C ALA A 84 -3.01 -6.84 16.41
N TYR A 85 -3.96 -6.14 17.05
CA TYR A 85 -4.41 -4.84 16.58
C TYR A 85 -3.27 -3.80 16.55
N GLY A 86 -2.44 -3.76 17.58
CA GLY A 86 -1.26 -2.88 17.62
C GLY A 86 -0.26 -3.18 16.50
N GLU A 87 0.04 -4.45 16.28
CA GLU A 87 0.93 -4.90 15.18
C GLU A 87 0.35 -4.54 13.80
N ASN A 88 -0.94 -4.77 13.61
CA ASN A 88 -1.63 -4.40 12.37
C ASN A 88 -1.55 -2.89 12.12
N MET A 89 -1.76 -2.06 13.15
CA MET A 89 -1.64 -0.60 13.01
C MET A 89 -0.22 -0.15 12.65
N ALA A 90 0.80 -0.80 13.19
CA ALA A 90 2.19 -0.55 12.80
C ALA A 90 2.44 -0.93 11.33
N GLN A 91 1.93 -2.07 10.87
CA GLN A 91 2.06 -2.51 9.48
C GLN A 91 1.32 -1.58 8.50
N TRP A 92 0.08 -1.19 8.82
CA TRP A 92 -0.71 -0.27 8.00
C TRP A 92 -0.07 1.12 7.93
N SER A 93 0.44 1.64 9.05
CA SER A 93 1.13 2.94 9.04
C SER A 93 2.41 2.92 8.20
N GLU A 94 3.20 1.84 8.28
CA GLU A 94 4.39 1.66 7.44
C GLU A 94 4.02 1.53 5.95
N LEU A 95 2.96 0.79 5.61
CA LEU A 95 2.47 0.69 4.23
C LEU A 95 2.09 2.08 3.67
N VAL A 96 1.37 2.88 4.45
CA VAL A 96 0.98 4.24 4.05
C VAL A 96 2.22 5.11 3.84
N LEU A 97 3.17 5.10 4.78
CA LEU A 97 4.41 5.88 4.67
C LEU A 97 5.25 5.47 3.45
N ARG A 98 5.36 4.16 3.16
CA ARG A 98 6.04 3.65 1.96
C ARG A 98 5.35 4.11 0.68
N SER A 99 4.02 4.05 0.65
CA SER A 99 3.21 4.48 -0.51
C SER A 99 3.39 5.98 -0.77
N VAL A 100 3.35 6.80 0.29
CA VAL A 100 3.59 8.25 0.20
C VAL A 100 5.02 8.54 -0.25
N ARG A 101 6.03 7.86 0.29
CA ARG A 101 7.44 8.06 -0.10
C ARG A 101 7.69 7.73 -1.56
N ARG A 102 7.09 6.65 -2.10
CA ARG A 102 7.18 6.34 -3.54
C ARG A 102 6.53 7.43 -4.38
N GLY A 103 5.32 7.87 -4.00
CA GLY A 103 4.62 8.95 -4.70
C GLY A 103 5.42 10.26 -4.78
N PHE A 104 6.11 10.65 -3.71
CA PHE A 104 6.97 11.85 -3.71
C PHE A 104 8.36 11.61 -4.36
N GLY A 105 8.92 10.41 -4.23
CA GLY A 105 10.23 10.06 -4.80
C GLY A 105 10.23 10.04 -6.33
N ASP A 106 9.14 9.57 -6.95
CA ASP A 106 9.00 9.55 -8.41
C ASP A 106 8.70 10.95 -8.98
N ALA A 107 7.95 11.78 -8.25
CA ALA A 107 7.72 13.19 -8.61
C ALA A 107 9.01 14.03 -8.58
N GLY A 108 9.93 13.75 -7.65
CA GLY A 108 11.22 14.44 -7.57
C GLY A 108 12.20 14.10 -8.69
N LYS A 109 12.15 12.87 -9.22
CA LYS A 109 12.99 12.42 -10.35
C LYS A 109 12.47 12.92 -11.70
N ALA A 110 11.16 13.05 -11.88
CA ALA A 110 10.57 13.61 -13.09
C ALA A 110 10.93 15.10 -13.32
N SER A 111 11.34 15.81 -12.26
CA SER A 111 11.75 17.22 -12.32
C SER A 111 13.22 17.43 -12.75
N GLN A 112 14.05 16.38 -12.71
CA GLN A 112 15.46 16.44 -13.11
C GLN A 112 15.64 15.96 -14.57
N GLY A 113 15.05 16.69 -15.52
CA GLY A 113 15.42 16.56 -16.93
C GLY A 113 16.86 17.07 -17.17
N PRO A 114 17.60 16.54 -18.17
CA PRO A 114 18.97 16.95 -18.42
C PRO A 114 19.01 18.45 -18.74
N VAL A 115 19.66 19.22 -17.86
CA VAL A 115 20.06 20.60 -18.16
C VAL A 115 21.07 20.50 -19.29
N ALA A 116 20.66 20.87 -20.50
CA ALA A 116 21.57 21.04 -21.62
C ALA A 116 22.59 22.12 -21.21
N ALA A 117 23.85 21.71 -21.05
CA ALA A 117 24.97 22.63 -20.91
C ALA A 117 25.18 23.31 -22.28
N GLU A 118 24.94 24.62 -22.32
CA GLU A 118 25.48 25.53 -23.36
C GLU A 118 27.00 25.71 -23.22
#